data_AF-X0RTQ0-F1
#
_entry.id   AF-X0RTQ0-F1
#
_cell.length_a   1.000
_cell.length_b   1.000
_cell.length_c   1.000
_cell.angle_alpha   90.00
_cell.angle_beta   90.00
_cell.angle_gamma   90.00
#
_symmetry.space_group_name_H-M   'P 1'
#
loop_
_entity.id
_entity.type
_entity.pdbx_description
1 polymer ?
#
loop_
_entity_poly.entity_id
_entity_poly.type
_entity_poly.pdbx_seq_one_letter_code
_entity_poly.pdbx_strand_id
1 'polypeptide(L)'
;MTRVNTVLGPIDTSDLGFTLMHEHLIVSSAGIPKNYPMLLGDDYLNRIVNGLTQAKGGGIDTIVDATTLDLGRDISVLTEASRRSGINIVATTGWWLDIPPYFEGVSADQFAELFIRDIRKGIADSDVKAGILKGASDISGVKPIEENILRGVARAHLQTDIPIMVHSYSPGQVGKQQISILKEEGVDLRRVKLDHSNDTIDIEYLTWLLEQGCYLGLDRYPGRIVSSIIRTKTMKTLIDA
;
A
#
# COMPACT_ATOMS: atom_id res chain seq x y z
N MET A 1 8.03 -18.95 13.54
CA MET A 1 8.10 -17.48 13.69
C MET A 1 7.83 -16.88 12.32
N THR A 2 6.68 -16.23 12.18
CA THR A 2 6.29 -15.54 10.93
C THR A 2 7.10 -14.25 10.83
N ARG A 3 7.62 -13.93 9.65
CA ARG A 3 8.46 -12.75 9.44
C ARG A 3 7.87 -11.82 8.39
N VAL A 4 8.21 -10.54 8.49
CA VAL A 4 7.88 -9.51 7.50
C VAL A 4 9.16 -8.82 7.05
N ASN A 5 9.29 -8.57 5.74
CA ASN A 5 10.42 -7.81 5.20
C ASN A 5 10.25 -6.32 5.50
N THR A 6 11.25 -5.72 6.14
CA THR A 6 11.40 -4.26 6.23
C THR A 6 12.57 -3.82 5.35
N VAL A 7 12.72 -2.51 5.16
CA VAL A 7 13.85 -1.92 4.43
C VAL A 7 15.21 -2.13 5.10
N LEU A 8 15.25 -2.52 6.38
CA LEU A 8 16.47 -2.89 7.09
C LEU A 8 16.62 -4.42 7.26
N GLY A 9 15.79 -5.20 6.58
CA GLY A 9 15.78 -6.67 6.64
C GLY A 9 14.54 -7.23 7.33
N PRO A 10 14.40 -8.56 7.38
CA PRO A 10 13.22 -9.19 7.96
C PRO A 10 13.20 -9.09 9.49
N ILE A 11 12.04 -8.77 10.05
CA ILE A 11 11.77 -8.79 11.50
C ILE A 11 10.72 -9.86 11.82
N ASP A 12 10.62 -10.28 13.09
CA ASP A 12 9.49 -11.09 13.53
C ASP A 12 8.21 -10.25 13.52
N THR A 13 7.08 -10.86 13.16
CA THR A 13 5.77 -10.20 13.27
C THR A 13 5.44 -9.74 14.70
N SER A 14 6.02 -10.34 15.75
CA SER A 14 5.90 -9.86 17.13
C SER A 14 6.56 -8.50 17.37
N ASP A 15 7.51 -8.12 16.52
CA ASP A 15 8.32 -6.89 16.65
C ASP A 15 7.74 -5.72 15.85
N LEU A 16 6.56 -5.90 15.24
CA LEU A 16 5.87 -4.86 14.48
C LEU A 16 5.41 -3.69 15.36
N GLY A 17 5.02 -3.96 16.62
CA GLY A 17 4.49 -2.94 17.52
C GLY A 17 3.31 -2.16 16.94
N PHE A 18 3.15 -0.89 17.34
CA PHE A 18 2.09 -0.04 16.77
C PHE A 18 2.40 0.28 15.31
N THR A 19 1.51 -0.14 14.40
CA THR A 19 1.76 -0.07 12.95
C THR A 19 0.77 0.85 12.24
N LEU A 20 1.29 1.84 11.49
CA LEU A 20 0.49 2.59 10.52
C LEU A 20 0.51 1.85 9.18
N MET A 21 -0.65 1.35 8.74
CA MET A 21 -0.76 0.42 7.61
C MET A 21 -0.76 1.07 6.23
N HIS A 22 -0.75 2.41 6.13
CA HIS A 22 -0.73 3.11 4.84
C HIS A 22 -0.23 4.53 5.04
N GLU A 23 1.07 4.73 4.81
CA GLU A 23 1.72 6.03 4.82
C GLU A 23 2.49 6.25 3.52
N HIS A 24 2.97 7.47 3.32
CA HIS A 24 3.85 7.83 2.22
C HIS A 24 4.94 8.76 2.72
N LEU A 25 6.21 8.39 2.58
CA LEU A 25 7.32 9.28 2.93
C LEU A 25 7.57 10.29 1.82
N ILE A 26 7.38 9.86 0.58
CA ILE A 26 7.44 10.67 -0.63
C ILE A 26 6.29 10.25 -1.54
N VAL A 27 5.66 11.24 -2.18
CA VAL A 27 4.77 11.06 -3.32
C VAL A 27 5.31 11.92 -4.45
N SER A 28 5.63 11.29 -5.57
CA SER A 28 6.18 11.94 -6.76
C SER A 28 5.80 11.15 -8.02
N SER A 29 6.37 11.49 -9.16
CA SER A 29 6.31 10.65 -10.36
C SER A 29 7.59 9.81 -10.48
N ALA A 30 7.49 8.67 -11.16
CA ALA A 30 8.65 7.84 -11.47
C ALA A 30 9.79 8.67 -12.10
N GLY A 31 10.98 8.58 -11.52
CA GLY A 31 12.18 9.24 -12.04
C GLY A 31 12.39 10.69 -11.58
N ILE A 32 11.40 11.39 -11.01
CA ILE A 32 11.60 12.74 -10.47
C ILE A 32 12.64 12.75 -9.33
N PRO A 33 12.59 11.87 -8.32
CA PRO A 33 13.60 11.86 -7.26
C PRO A 33 15.03 11.70 -7.78
N LYS A 34 15.20 10.99 -8.91
CA LYS A 34 16.51 10.73 -9.52
C LYS A 34 17.00 11.86 -10.42
N ASN A 35 16.13 12.40 -11.28
CA ASN A 35 16.52 13.35 -12.32
C ASN A 35 16.37 14.81 -11.88
N TYR A 36 15.38 15.09 -11.02
CA TYR A 36 15.04 16.44 -10.59
C TYR A 36 14.81 16.51 -9.07
N PRO A 37 15.80 16.10 -8.24
CA PRO A 37 15.66 16.05 -6.79
C PRO A 37 15.37 17.42 -6.16
N MET A 38 15.73 18.52 -6.83
CA MET A 38 15.43 19.89 -6.37
C MET A 38 13.92 20.15 -6.22
N LEU A 39 13.07 19.42 -6.95
CA LEU A 39 11.60 19.55 -6.87
C LEU A 39 11.01 18.94 -5.59
N LEU A 40 11.76 18.08 -4.89
CA LEU A 40 11.36 17.56 -3.57
C LEU A 40 11.52 18.60 -2.46
N GLY A 41 12.16 19.72 -2.79
CA GLY A 41 12.51 20.79 -1.89
C GLY A 41 13.75 20.47 -1.06
N ASP A 42 14.37 21.53 -0.55
CA ASP A 42 15.56 21.41 0.26
C ASP A 42 15.31 20.55 1.50
N ASP A 43 16.36 19.84 1.91
CA ASP A 43 16.42 19.06 3.14
C ASP A 43 15.26 18.06 3.34
N TYR A 44 14.70 17.54 2.25
CA TYR A 44 13.51 16.68 2.28
C TYR A 44 13.71 15.43 3.15
N LEU A 45 14.90 14.83 3.10
CA LEU A 45 15.22 13.65 3.91
C LEU A 45 15.19 13.95 5.41
N ASN A 46 15.73 15.09 5.85
CA ASN A 46 15.68 15.46 7.27
C ASN A 46 14.24 15.77 7.72
N ARG A 47 13.42 16.39 6.87
CA ARG A 47 11.99 16.59 7.14
C ARG A 47 11.27 15.26 7.37
N ILE A 48 11.53 14.27 6.51
CA ILE A 48 11.00 12.90 6.65
C ILE A 48 11.47 12.28 7.98
N VAL A 49 12.77 12.29 8.25
CA VAL A 49 13.34 11.71 9.48
C VAL A 49 12.77 12.38 10.74
N ASN A 50 12.61 13.70 10.73
CA ASN A 50 12.04 14.44 11.85
C ASN A 50 10.56 14.08 12.09
N GLY A 51 9.78 13.91 11.02
CA GLY A 51 8.39 13.43 11.12
C GLY A 51 8.31 12.02 11.70
N LEU A 52 9.14 11.11 11.22
CA LEU A 52 9.22 9.74 11.74
C LEU A 52 9.73 9.68 13.18
N THR A 53 10.69 10.50 13.55
CA THR A 53 11.20 10.57 14.93
C THR A 53 10.10 11.07 15.88
N GLN A 54 9.29 12.04 15.46
CA GLN A 54 8.11 12.47 16.20
C GLN A 54 7.07 11.34 16.31
N ALA A 55 6.81 10.63 15.21
CA ALA A 55 5.91 9.47 15.21
C ALA A 55 6.40 8.37 16.18
N LYS A 56 7.70 8.06 16.17
CA LYS A 56 8.33 7.11 17.11
C LYS A 56 8.19 7.56 18.55
N GLY A 57 8.44 8.84 18.83
CA GLY A 57 8.22 9.44 20.15
C GLY A 57 6.75 9.43 20.59
N GLY A 58 5.82 9.39 19.63
CA GLY A 58 4.38 9.20 19.86
C GLY A 58 3.94 7.74 20.00
N GLY A 59 4.86 6.77 19.95
CA GLY A 59 4.60 5.34 20.16
C GLY A 59 4.38 4.52 18.88
N ILE A 60 4.64 5.07 17.69
CA ILE A 60 4.57 4.31 16.43
C ILE A 60 5.87 3.53 16.22
N ASP A 61 5.78 2.23 15.99
CA ASP A 61 6.93 1.36 15.81
C ASP A 61 7.20 1.03 14.34
N THR A 62 6.14 0.84 13.57
CA THR A 62 6.22 0.43 12.17
C THR A 62 5.30 1.27 11.30
N ILE A 63 5.71 1.49 10.06
CA ILE A 63 4.84 2.01 9.01
C ILE A 63 4.96 1.16 7.75
N VAL A 64 3.89 1.12 6.97
CA VAL A 64 3.89 0.62 5.60
C VAL A 64 3.96 1.82 4.66
N ASP A 65 5.07 1.97 3.95
CA ASP A 65 5.17 2.96 2.88
C ASP A 65 4.47 2.40 1.63
N ALA A 66 3.30 2.95 1.31
CA ALA A 66 2.41 2.51 0.25
C ALA A 66 2.79 3.10 -1.13
N THR A 67 3.99 3.68 -1.27
CA THR A 67 4.49 4.27 -2.51
C THR A 67 5.03 3.18 -3.43
N THR A 68 4.46 3.08 -4.63
CA THR A 68 4.90 2.20 -5.72
C THR A 68 5.86 2.93 -6.66
N LEU A 69 6.42 2.24 -7.66
CA LEU A 69 7.38 2.84 -8.60
C LEU A 69 6.83 4.12 -9.26
N ASP A 70 5.58 4.07 -9.70
CA ASP A 70 4.89 5.17 -10.37
C ASP A 70 4.65 6.38 -9.45
N LEU A 71 4.51 6.13 -8.14
CA LEU A 71 4.42 7.17 -7.10
C LEU A 71 5.79 7.68 -6.62
N GLY A 72 6.89 7.32 -7.30
CA GLY A 72 8.23 7.82 -6.99
C GLY A 72 8.92 7.12 -5.82
N ARG A 73 8.62 5.84 -5.56
CA ARG A 73 9.29 5.01 -4.54
C ARG A 73 10.82 5.12 -4.62
N ASP A 74 11.46 5.49 -3.52
CA ASP A 74 12.92 5.57 -3.40
C ASP A 74 13.40 4.75 -2.19
N ILE A 75 13.98 3.57 -2.46
CA ILE A 75 14.46 2.65 -1.44
C ILE A 75 15.61 3.23 -0.61
N SER A 76 16.44 4.10 -1.19
CA SER A 76 17.54 4.72 -0.46
C SER A 76 17.01 5.67 0.62
N VAL A 77 15.97 6.43 0.30
CA VAL A 77 15.26 7.29 1.25
C VAL A 77 14.60 6.47 2.34
N LEU A 78 13.86 5.41 1.99
CA LEU A 78 13.19 4.57 3.00
C LEU A 78 14.21 3.94 3.97
N THR A 79 15.32 3.41 3.44
CA THR A 79 16.37 2.77 4.25
C THR A 79 17.01 3.77 5.22
N GLU A 80 17.39 4.95 4.72
CA GLU A 80 18.03 5.97 5.55
C GLU A 80 17.07 6.58 6.57
N ALA A 81 15.81 6.78 6.19
CA ALA A 81 14.75 7.24 7.07
C ALA A 81 14.49 6.24 8.22
N SER A 82 14.40 4.95 7.91
CA SER A 82 14.24 3.88 8.91
C SER A 82 15.42 3.86 9.88
N ARG A 83 16.67 3.87 9.37
CA ARG A 83 17.89 3.86 10.19
C ARG A 83 17.95 5.03 11.16
N ARG A 84 17.65 6.24 10.69
CA ARG A 84 17.80 7.46 11.48
C ARG A 84 16.66 7.70 12.48
N SER A 85 15.45 7.26 12.16
CA SER A 85 14.28 7.45 13.02
C SER A 85 14.03 6.30 14.00
N GLY A 86 14.54 5.09 13.70
CA GLY A 86 14.24 3.88 14.47
C GLY A 86 12.84 3.31 14.23
N ILE A 87 12.13 3.78 13.20
CA ILE A 87 10.87 3.18 12.73
C ILE A 87 11.18 2.05 11.75
N ASN A 88 10.49 0.92 11.92
CA ASN A 88 10.48 -0.14 10.91
C ASN A 88 9.66 0.34 9.70
N ILE A 89 10.21 0.22 8.49
CA ILE A 89 9.49 0.61 7.27
C ILE A 89 9.32 -0.63 6.39
N VAL A 90 8.06 -0.97 6.10
CA VAL A 90 7.71 -2.01 5.13
C VAL A 90 7.53 -1.37 3.76
N ALA A 91 8.34 -1.79 2.78
CA ALA A 91 8.23 -1.31 1.41
C ALA A 91 7.16 -2.08 0.61
N THR A 92 6.49 -1.37 -0.29
CA THR A 92 5.43 -1.89 -1.14
C THR A 92 5.93 -2.15 -2.56
N THR A 93 5.57 -3.28 -3.16
CA THR A 93 5.66 -3.50 -4.63
C THR A 93 4.26 -3.56 -5.23
N GLY A 94 4.13 -3.39 -6.54
CA GLY A 94 2.84 -3.22 -7.22
C GLY A 94 2.79 -1.95 -8.05
N TRP A 95 1.57 -1.49 -8.33
CA TRP A 95 1.32 -0.27 -9.10
C TRP A 95 0.14 0.53 -8.53
N TRP A 96 0.21 1.85 -8.64
CA TRP A 96 -0.92 2.73 -8.33
C TRP A 96 -1.70 3.06 -9.60
N LEU A 97 -1.69 4.31 -10.08
CA LEU A 97 -2.59 4.79 -11.15
C LEU A 97 -1.87 5.55 -12.27
N ASP A 98 -0.58 5.85 -12.10
CA ASP A 98 0.21 6.55 -13.13
C ASP A 98 0.84 5.50 -14.06
N ILE A 99 0.04 5.02 -15.01
CA ILE A 99 0.36 3.89 -15.88
C ILE A 99 1.03 4.40 -17.17
N PRO A 100 2.30 4.00 -17.44
CA PRO A 100 2.99 4.41 -18.65
C PRO A 100 2.31 3.85 -19.92
N PRO A 101 2.31 4.59 -21.05
CA PRO A 101 1.74 4.10 -22.32
C PRO A 101 2.31 2.75 -22.78
N TYR A 102 3.58 2.47 -22.49
CA TYR A 102 4.24 1.22 -22.84
C TYR A 102 3.60 -0.03 -22.22
N PHE A 103 2.76 0.12 -21.18
CA PHE A 103 2.12 -1.02 -20.51
C PHE A 103 1.00 -1.64 -21.35
N GLU A 104 0.59 -0.98 -22.44
CA GLU A 104 -0.28 -1.58 -23.45
C GLU A 104 0.42 -2.79 -24.09
N GLY A 105 -0.04 -3.99 -23.72
CA GLY A 105 0.51 -5.27 -24.17
C GLY A 105 1.39 -6.00 -23.14
N VAL A 106 1.67 -5.41 -21.97
CA VAL A 106 2.28 -6.14 -20.86
C VAL A 106 1.23 -7.05 -20.22
N SER A 107 1.56 -8.31 -19.99
CA SER A 107 0.63 -9.30 -19.42
C SER A 107 0.64 -9.32 -17.88
N ALA A 108 -0.44 -9.84 -17.28
CA ALA A 108 -0.51 -10.10 -15.84
C ALA A 108 0.65 -10.97 -15.33
N ASP A 109 1.12 -11.95 -16.11
CA ASP A 109 2.25 -12.80 -15.72
C ASP A 109 3.57 -12.01 -15.68
N GLN A 110 3.79 -11.10 -16.62
CA GLN A 110 4.97 -10.22 -16.59
C GLN A 110 4.94 -9.28 -15.38
N PHE A 111 3.76 -8.76 -15.00
CA PHE A 111 3.61 -8.00 -13.76
C PHE A 111 3.87 -8.87 -12.54
N ALA A 112 3.34 -10.10 -12.50
CA ALA A 112 3.58 -11.04 -11.42
C ALA A 112 5.08 -11.34 -11.25
N GLU A 113 5.79 -11.61 -12.35
CA GLU A 113 7.24 -11.86 -12.33
C GLU A 113 8.02 -10.68 -11.75
N LEU A 114 7.66 -9.45 -12.12
CA LEU A 114 8.25 -8.23 -11.56
C LEU A 114 8.03 -8.15 -10.05
N PHE A 115 6.80 -8.32 -9.58
CA PHE A 115 6.48 -8.20 -8.16
C PHE A 115 7.09 -9.34 -7.34
N ILE A 116 7.13 -10.56 -7.88
CA ILE A 116 7.80 -11.72 -7.26
C ILE A 116 9.30 -11.47 -7.15
N ARG A 117 9.93 -10.82 -8.15
CA ARG A 117 11.34 -10.42 -8.07
C ARG A 117 11.56 -9.44 -6.91
N ASP A 118 10.76 -8.38 -6.82
CA ASP A 118 10.83 -7.39 -5.73
C ASP A 118 10.69 -8.05 -4.35
N ILE A 119 9.87 -9.10 -4.24
CA ILE A 119 9.64 -9.84 -2.98
C ILE A 119 10.78 -10.81 -2.66
N ARG A 120 11.26 -11.58 -3.63
CA ARG A 120 12.20 -12.69 -3.39
C ARG A 120 13.66 -12.27 -3.45
N LYS A 121 13.99 -11.36 -4.37
CA LYS A 121 15.37 -10.95 -4.68
C LYS A 121 15.69 -9.56 -4.14
N GLY A 122 14.77 -8.61 -4.34
CA GLY A 122 14.93 -7.23 -3.93
C GLY A 122 14.43 -6.26 -5.00
N ILE A 123 14.14 -5.04 -4.56
CA ILE A 123 13.57 -3.98 -5.39
C ILE A 123 14.67 -3.31 -6.21
N ALA A 124 14.47 -3.26 -7.53
CA ALA A 124 15.43 -2.72 -8.50
C ALA A 124 16.84 -3.36 -8.35
N ASP A 125 17.84 -2.54 -8.00
CA ASP A 125 19.24 -2.93 -7.79
C ASP A 125 19.60 -3.08 -6.29
N SER A 126 18.61 -2.99 -5.39
CA SER A 126 18.81 -3.18 -3.95
C SER A 126 18.53 -4.62 -3.51
N ASP A 127 18.98 -4.98 -2.32
CA ASP A 127 18.64 -6.23 -1.61
C ASP A 127 17.38 -6.09 -0.74
N VAL A 128 16.78 -4.90 -0.70
CA VAL A 128 15.55 -4.61 0.05
C VAL A 128 14.35 -5.28 -0.61
N LYS A 129 13.65 -6.12 0.16
CA LYS A 129 12.50 -6.88 -0.33
C LYS A 129 11.19 -6.20 0.06
N ALA A 130 10.22 -6.22 -0.84
CA ALA A 130 8.86 -5.78 -0.52
C ALA A 130 8.22 -6.69 0.54
N GLY A 131 7.42 -6.08 1.42
CA GLY A 131 6.63 -6.80 2.43
C GLY A 131 5.12 -6.76 2.18
N ILE A 132 4.66 -6.00 1.19
CA ILE A 132 3.25 -5.93 0.80
C ILE A 132 3.11 -5.66 -0.71
N LEU A 133 2.03 -6.16 -1.30
CA LEU A 133 1.64 -5.93 -2.70
C LEU A 133 0.59 -4.81 -2.79
N LYS A 134 0.60 -4.03 -3.87
CA LYS A 134 -0.39 -2.98 -4.12
C LYS A 134 -0.97 -3.01 -5.53
N GLY A 135 -2.30 -2.94 -5.61
CA GLY A 135 -3.04 -2.58 -6.82
C GLY A 135 -3.89 -1.33 -6.59
N ALA A 136 -4.41 -0.71 -7.65
CA ALA A 136 -5.25 0.46 -7.52
C ALA A 136 -6.26 0.61 -8.65
N SER A 137 -7.44 1.16 -8.30
CA SER A 137 -8.44 1.70 -9.21
C SER A 137 -9.18 2.85 -8.51
N ASP A 138 -9.62 3.86 -9.25
CA ASP A 138 -10.24 5.06 -8.67
C ASP A 138 -11.64 5.30 -9.27
N ILE A 139 -12.14 6.54 -9.24
CA ILE A 139 -13.50 6.95 -9.60
C ILE A 139 -14.00 6.46 -10.96
N SER A 140 -13.10 6.14 -11.89
CA SER A 140 -13.44 5.60 -13.22
C SER A 140 -13.77 4.10 -13.22
N GLY A 141 -13.75 3.43 -12.06
CA GLY A 141 -13.82 1.97 -11.97
C GLY A 141 -12.49 1.32 -12.32
N VAL A 142 -12.49 0.00 -12.52
CA VAL A 142 -11.29 -0.75 -12.91
C VAL A 142 -11.09 -0.66 -14.42
N LYS A 143 -10.02 0.00 -14.87
CA LYS A 143 -9.66 0.04 -16.30
C LYS A 143 -9.03 -1.28 -16.75
N PRO A 144 -9.02 -1.61 -18.06
CA PRO A 144 -8.46 -2.88 -18.54
C PRO A 144 -7.01 -3.14 -18.11
N ILE A 145 -6.15 -2.11 -18.14
CA ILE A 145 -4.77 -2.26 -17.69
C ILE A 145 -4.64 -2.37 -16.16
N GLU A 146 -5.52 -1.71 -15.40
CA GLU A 146 -5.56 -1.81 -13.94
C GLU A 146 -6.02 -3.22 -13.51
N GLU A 147 -7.00 -3.82 -14.20
CA GLU A 147 -7.39 -5.22 -14.01
C GLU A 147 -6.20 -6.16 -14.27
N ASN A 148 -5.51 -5.97 -15.39
CA ASN A 148 -4.37 -6.80 -15.74
C ASN A 148 -3.22 -6.69 -14.73
N ILE A 149 -2.95 -5.49 -14.19
CA ILE A 149 -2.03 -5.28 -13.06
C ILE A 149 -2.54 -5.99 -11.80
N LEU A 150 -3.84 -5.87 -11.47
CA LEU A 150 -4.44 -6.49 -10.29
C LEU A 150 -4.38 -8.03 -10.34
N ARG A 151 -4.55 -8.62 -11.53
CA ARG A 151 -4.32 -10.06 -11.75
C ARG A 151 -2.85 -10.42 -11.55
N GLY A 152 -1.91 -9.59 -11.99
CA GLY A 152 -0.48 -9.75 -11.69
C GLY A 152 -0.17 -9.70 -10.19
N VAL A 153 -0.80 -8.78 -9.46
CA VAL A 153 -0.75 -8.70 -7.99
C VAL A 153 -1.29 -9.98 -7.34
N ALA A 154 -2.44 -10.47 -7.78
CA ALA A 154 -3.05 -11.71 -7.29
C ALA A 154 -2.12 -12.92 -7.50
N ARG A 155 -1.54 -13.08 -8.69
CA ARG A 155 -0.61 -14.17 -9.01
C ARG A 155 0.67 -14.08 -8.20
N ALA A 156 1.21 -12.87 -7.99
CA ALA A 156 2.36 -12.66 -7.13
C ALA A 156 2.05 -13.07 -5.68
N HIS A 157 0.88 -12.69 -5.15
CA HIS A 157 0.40 -13.12 -3.84
C HIS A 157 0.35 -14.66 -3.74
N LEU A 158 -0.31 -15.33 -4.69
CA LEU A 158 -0.46 -16.80 -4.67
C LEU A 158 0.88 -17.54 -4.70
N GLN A 159 1.92 -16.95 -5.30
CA GLN A 159 3.26 -17.55 -5.33
C GLN A 159 4.14 -17.18 -4.13
N THR A 160 3.83 -16.14 -3.37
CA THR A 160 4.73 -15.58 -2.34
C THR A 160 4.13 -15.47 -0.95
N ASP A 161 2.82 -15.62 -0.83
CA ASP A 161 2.04 -15.46 0.40
C ASP A 161 2.14 -14.04 1.03
N ILE A 162 2.61 -13.05 0.25
CA ILE A 162 2.67 -11.65 0.67
C ILE A 162 1.27 -11.01 0.61
N PRO A 163 0.81 -10.29 1.65
CA PRO A 163 -0.53 -9.70 1.68
C PRO A 163 -0.72 -8.62 0.60
N ILE A 164 -1.99 -8.36 0.26
CA ILE A 164 -2.38 -7.40 -0.76
C ILE A 164 -3.05 -6.19 -0.11
N MET A 165 -2.65 -5.02 -0.55
CA MET A 165 -3.28 -3.73 -0.31
C MET A 165 -3.89 -3.23 -1.62
N VAL A 166 -5.10 -2.68 -1.59
CA VAL A 166 -5.81 -2.24 -2.79
C VAL A 166 -6.35 -0.83 -2.58
N HIS A 167 -5.82 0.13 -3.35
CA HIS A 167 -6.39 1.47 -3.44
C HIS A 167 -7.74 1.39 -4.17
N SER A 168 -8.79 1.88 -3.52
CA SER A 168 -10.16 1.85 -4.03
C SER A 168 -10.86 3.19 -3.84
N TYR A 169 -11.72 3.55 -4.78
CA TYR A 169 -12.69 4.64 -4.60
C TYR A 169 -13.95 4.13 -3.89
N SER A 170 -13.92 4.15 -2.56
CA SER A 170 -14.99 3.66 -1.68
C SER A 170 -16.36 4.35 -1.86
N PRO A 171 -16.46 5.67 -2.13
CA PRO A 171 -17.77 6.28 -2.39
C PRO A 171 -18.48 5.72 -3.64
N GLY A 172 -17.72 5.23 -4.62
CA GLY A 172 -18.25 4.55 -5.81
C GLY A 172 -18.27 3.04 -5.70
N GLN A 173 -17.95 2.48 -4.52
CA GLN A 173 -17.89 1.04 -4.25
C GLN A 173 -17.02 0.25 -5.24
N VAL A 174 -15.96 0.86 -5.80
CA VAL A 174 -15.08 0.26 -6.82
C VAL A 174 -14.43 -1.04 -6.33
N GLY A 175 -14.22 -1.16 -5.02
CA GLY A 175 -13.74 -2.39 -4.38
C GLY A 175 -14.57 -3.64 -4.71
N LYS A 176 -15.85 -3.52 -5.10
CA LYS A 176 -16.65 -4.67 -5.58
C LYS A 176 -16.06 -5.30 -6.84
N GLN A 177 -15.62 -4.48 -7.80
CA GLN A 177 -15.01 -4.94 -9.05
C GLN A 177 -13.65 -5.58 -8.76
N GLN A 178 -12.83 -4.92 -7.94
CA GLN A 178 -11.51 -5.41 -7.55
C GLN A 178 -11.59 -6.75 -6.80
N ILE A 179 -12.55 -6.89 -5.88
CA ILE A 179 -12.81 -8.16 -5.17
C ILE A 179 -13.23 -9.27 -6.15
N SER A 180 -14.06 -8.99 -7.15
CA SER A 180 -14.42 -9.99 -8.17
C SER A 180 -13.18 -10.53 -8.88
N ILE A 181 -12.31 -9.64 -9.34
CA ILE A 181 -11.07 -10.00 -10.05
C ILE A 181 -10.16 -10.85 -9.15
N LEU A 182 -9.97 -10.46 -7.89
CA LEU A 182 -9.15 -11.22 -6.93
C LEU A 182 -9.73 -12.60 -6.66
N LYS A 183 -11.06 -12.74 -6.56
CA LYS A 183 -11.74 -14.04 -6.40
C LYS A 183 -11.57 -14.93 -7.62
N GLU A 184 -11.66 -14.36 -8.82
CA GLU A 184 -11.47 -15.10 -10.08
C GLU A 184 -10.05 -15.66 -10.20
N GLU A 185 -9.04 -14.95 -9.70
CA GLU A 185 -7.66 -15.46 -9.61
C GLU A 185 -7.46 -16.45 -8.44
N GLY A 186 -8.45 -16.60 -7.55
CA GLY A 186 -8.40 -17.56 -6.44
C GLY A 186 -7.75 -17.03 -5.15
N VAL A 187 -7.69 -15.71 -4.96
CA VAL A 187 -7.12 -15.08 -3.76
C VAL A 187 -8.04 -15.28 -2.55
N ASP A 188 -7.47 -15.69 -1.42
CA ASP A 188 -8.13 -15.63 -0.12
C ASP A 188 -8.21 -14.17 0.35
N LEU A 189 -9.43 -13.61 0.36
CA LEU A 189 -9.65 -12.21 0.68
C LEU A 189 -9.30 -11.82 2.12
N ARG A 190 -9.12 -12.79 3.01
CA ARG A 190 -8.53 -12.56 4.36
C ARG A 190 -7.08 -12.10 4.32
N ARG A 191 -6.46 -12.10 3.13
CA ARG A 191 -5.12 -11.56 2.87
C ARG A 191 -5.15 -10.18 2.21
N VAL A 192 -6.33 -9.55 2.11
CA VAL A 192 -6.55 -8.33 1.33
C VAL A 192 -7.04 -7.19 2.23
N LYS A 193 -6.40 -6.03 2.14
CA LYS A 193 -6.84 -4.76 2.73
C LYS A 193 -7.35 -3.83 1.62
N LEU A 194 -8.57 -3.31 1.77
CA LEU A 194 -9.15 -2.30 0.87
C LEU A 194 -8.92 -0.91 1.47
N ASP A 195 -8.02 -0.13 0.86
CA ASP A 195 -7.66 1.20 1.33
C ASP A 195 -8.81 2.19 1.17
N HIS A 196 -8.75 3.26 1.95
CA HIS A 196 -9.65 4.39 1.85
C HIS A 196 -11.11 4.02 2.11
N SER A 197 -11.35 2.92 2.83
CA SER A 197 -12.69 2.46 3.23
C SER A 197 -13.43 3.54 4.04
N ASN A 198 -12.71 4.30 4.86
CA ASN A 198 -13.30 5.42 5.62
C ASN A 198 -13.59 6.68 4.80
N ASP A 199 -13.40 6.68 3.47
CA ASP A 199 -13.85 7.76 2.59
C ASP A 199 -15.37 7.71 2.31
N THR A 200 -16.05 6.64 2.73
CA THR A 200 -17.51 6.53 2.75
C THR A 200 -18.04 6.29 4.16
N ILE A 201 -19.33 6.55 4.36
CA ILE A 201 -20.08 6.26 5.59
C ILE A 201 -21.13 5.16 5.39
N ASP A 202 -21.13 4.54 4.21
CA ASP A 202 -22.04 3.47 3.82
C ASP A 202 -21.73 2.20 4.61
N ILE A 203 -22.44 2.01 5.73
CA ILE A 203 -22.26 0.85 6.60
C ILE A 203 -22.57 -0.45 5.87
N GLU A 204 -23.56 -0.48 4.97
CA GLU A 204 -23.90 -1.69 4.22
C GLU A 204 -22.73 -2.13 3.33
N TYR A 205 -22.12 -1.19 2.62
CA TYR A 205 -20.93 -1.48 1.82
C TYR A 205 -19.72 -1.92 2.67
N LEU A 206 -19.47 -1.23 3.78
CA LEU A 206 -18.34 -1.55 4.65
C LEU A 206 -18.51 -2.91 5.33
N THR A 207 -19.72 -3.25 5.78
CA THR A 207 -20.07 -4.58 6.28
C THR A 207 -19.93 -5.62 5.18
N TRP A 208 -20.41 -5.33 3.96
CA TRP A 208 -20.26 -6.24 2.83
C TRP A 208 -18.79 -6.57 2.54
N LEU A 209 -17.87 -5.58 2.60
CA LEU A 209 -16.43 -5.80 2.44
C LEU A 209 -15.87 -6.75 3.52
N LEU A 210 -16.27 -6.57 4.79
CA LEU A 210 -15.89 -7.44 5.90
C LEU A 210 -16.43 -8.86 5.72
N GLU A 211 -17.67 -9.00 5.25
CA GLU A 211 -18.30 -10.30 4.95
C GLU A 211 -17.59 -11.04 3.81
N GLN A 212 -16.93 -10.32 2.89
CA GLN A 212 -16.07 -10.96 1.88
C GLN A 212 -14.77 -11.51 2.49
N GLY A 213 -14.41 -11.10 3.71
CA GLY A 213 -13.19 -11.46 4.42
C GLY A 213 -12.10 -10.41 4.38
N CYS A 214 -12.30 -9.27 3.71
CA CYS A 214 -11.30 -8.22 3.59
C CYS A 214 -11.09 -7.44 4.89
N TYR A 215 -9.91 -6.84 5.04
CA TYR A 215 -9.67 -5.77 6.00
C TYR A 215 -10.10 -4.41 5.44
N LEU A 216 -10.65 -3.55 6.30
CA LEU A 216 -10.97 -2.16 5.95
C LEU A 216 -9.79 -1.25 6.23
N GLY A 217 -9.36 -0.50 5.21
CA GLY A 217 -8.39 0.57 5.35
C GLY A 217 -9.06 1.85 5.85
N LEU A 218 -8.95 2.09 7.16
CA LEU A 218 -9.36 3.35 7.77
C LEU A 218 -8.18 4.34 7.83
N ASP A 219 -7.53 4.55 6.69
CA ASP A 219 -6.16 5.08 6.56
C ASP A 219 -6.06 6.58 6.25
N ARG A 220 -7.17 7.27 5.98
CA ARG A 220 -7.17 8.72 5.72
C ARG A 220 -7.68 9.54 6.91
N TYR A 221 -6.96 9.54 8.03
CA TYR A 221 -7.19 10.49 9.13
C TYR A 221 -6.32 11.75 8.97
N PRO A 222 -6.79 12.97 9.34
CA PRO A 222 -8.11 13.30 9.90
C PRO A 222 -9.26 13.33 8.87
N GLY A 223 -8.99 13.15 7.58
CA GLY A 223 -10.02 13.02 6.56
C GLY A 223 -9.69 13.74 5.26
N ARG A 224 -10.25 13.24 4.15
CA ARG A 224 -10.22 13.90 2.83
C ARG A 224 -11.63 14.31 2.38
N ILE A 225 -12.53 13.33 2.33
CA ILE A 225 -13.92 13.49 1.83
C ILE A 225 -14.91 13.58 3.00
N VAL A 226 -14.65 12.82 4.06
CA VAL A 226 -15.50 12.70 5.25
C VAL A 226 -14.71 13.23 6.44
N SER A 227 -15.36 13.95 7.36
CA SER A 227 -14.69 14.52 8.53
C SER A 227 -14.23 13.44 9.53
N SER A 228 -13.20 13.75 10.32
CA SER A 228 -12.62 12.85 11.33
C SER A 228 -13.66 12.29 12.31
N ILE A 229 -14.57 13.16 12.79
CA ILE A 229 -15.59 12.77 13.75
C ILE A 229 -16.59 11.78 13.15
N ILE A 230 -16.97 11.96 11.89
CA ILE A 230 -17.90 11.07 11.22
C ILE A 230 -17.22 9.72 10.93
N ARG A 231 -15.96 9.72 10.47
CA ARG A 231 -15.16 8.47 10.32
C ARG A 231 -15.09 7.68 11.61
N THR A 232 -14.85 8.37 12.73
CA THR A 232 -14.80 7.75 14.07
C THR A 232 -16.13 7.14 14.46
N LYS A 233 -17.26 7.83 14.20
CA LYS A 233 -18.60 7.28 14.43
C LYS A 233 -18.88 6.06 13.56
N THR A 234 -18.55 6.11 12.27
CA THR A 234 -18.68 4.97 11.35
C THR A 234 -17.88 3.77 11.83
N MET A 235 -16.62 3.96 12.22
CA MET A 235 -15.79 2.89 12.79
C MET A 235 -16.40 2.32 14.08
N LYS A 236 -16.91 3.17 14.97
CA LYS A 236 -17.58 2.73 16.20
C LYS A 236 -18.82 1.89 15.89
N THR A 237 -19.65 2.30 14.93
CA THR A 237 -20.81 1.53 14.47
C THR A 237 -20.41 0.15 13.95
N LEU A 238 -19.32 0.04 13.19
CA LEU A 238 -18.83 -1.26 12.70
C LEU A 238 -18.28 -2.16 13.81
N ILE A 239 -17.69 -1.60 14.86
CA ILE A 239 -17.19 -2.36 16.02
C ILE A 239 -18.34 -2.89 16.89
N ASP A 240 -19.44 -2.15 16.95
CA ASP A 240 -20.60 -2.49 17.79
C ASP A 240 -21.56 -3.49 17.14
N ALA A 241 -21.44 -3.70 15.83
CA ALA A 241 -22.27 -4.61 15.03
C ALA A 241 -21.82 -6.07 15.19
#